data_AF-A0A317WB31-F1
#
_entry.id   AF-A0A317WB31-F1
#
_cell.length_a   1.000
_cell.length_b   1.000
_cell.length_c   1.000
_cell.angle_alpha   90.00
_cell.angle_beta   90.00
_cell.angle_gamma   90.00
#
_symmetry.space_group_name_H-M   'P 1'
#
loop_
_entity.id
_entity.type
_entity.pdbx_description
1 polymer ?
#
loop_
_entity_poly.entity_id
_entity_poly.type
_entity_poly.pdbx_seq_one_letter_code
_entity_poly.pdbx_strand_id
1 'polypeptide(L)' 'MCSQAPNVQSKLWEEERLPFYRPEQFYPVHIGELLNSKYRVVGKLGYSSYSTVWLLLQTPAS' A
#
# COMPACT_ATOMS: atom_id res chain seq x y z
N MET A 1 -34.75 7.77 -4.57
CA MET A 1 -33.88 8.71 -3.83
C MET A 1 -32.54 8.02 -3.62
N CYS A 2 -31.46 8.71 -3.94
CA CYS A 2 -30.12 8.16 -4.14
C CYS A 2 -29.47 7.54 -2.90
N SER A 3 -28.81 6.42 -3.14
CA SER A 3 -27.49 5.99 -2.63
C SER A 3 -27.15 6.26 -1.16
N GLN A 4 -27.14 5.21 -0.36
CA GLN A 4 -26.09 5.02 0.65
C GLN A 4 -25.26 3.81 0.23
N ALA A 5 -24.17 4.08 -0.49
CA ALA A 5 -23.08 3.13 -0.60
C ALA A 5 -22.49 2.93 0.81
N PRO A 6 -22.09 1.70 1.18
CA PRO A 6 -21.47 1.47 2.49
C PRO A 6 -20.26 2.39 2.62
N ASN A 7 -20.19 3.08 3.76
CA ASN A 7 -19.05 3.88 4.16
C ASN A 7 -17.82 2.96 4.17
N VAL A 8 -17.09 2.90 3.05
CA VAL A 8 -15.79 2.24 2.99
C VAL A 8 -14.88 3.17 3.77
N GLN A 9 -14.83 2.95 5.09
CA GLN A 9 -13.80 3.50 5.94
C GLN A 9 -12.48 3.06 5.31
N SER A 10 -11.84 3.96 4.55
CA SER A 10 -10.46 3.79 4.11
C SER A 10 -9.64 3.79 5.38
N LYS A 11 -9.51 2.62 6.00
CA LYS A 11 -8.79 2.44 7.24
C LYS A 11 -7.34 2.71 6.91
N LEU A 12 -6.93 3.94 7.15
CA LEU A 12 -5.54 4.36 7.06
C LEU A 12 -4.69 3.38 7.86
N TRP A 13 -3.54 3.01 7.30
CA TRP A 13 -2.56 2.22 8.04
C TRP A 13 -2.11 3.04 9.26
N GLU A 14 -1.69 2.39 10.34
CA GLU A 14 -1.30 3.09 11.57
C GLU A 14 -0.20 4.14 11.33
N GLU A 15 0.72 3.85 10.39
CA GLU A 15 1.73 4.77 9.88
C GLU A 15 1.15 6.07 9.32
N GLU A 16 0.07 5.98 8.55
CA GLU A 16 -0.55 7.11 7.86
C GLU A 16 -1.28 8.05 8.85
N ARG A 17 -1.39 7.64 10.11
CA ARG A 17 -1.92 8.47 11.21
C ARG A 17 -0.84 9.34 11.85
N LEU A 18 0.44 9.15 11.52
CA LEU A 18 1.52 9.95 12.05
C LEU A 18 1.45 11.38 11.48
N PRO A 19 1.58 12.42 12.32
CA PRO A 19 1.41 13.81 11.89
C PRO A 19 2.50 14.29 10.89
N PHE A 20 3.59 13.53 10.78
CA PHE A 20 4.69 13.77 9.85
C PHE A 20 4.66 12.83 8.64
N TYR A 21 3.71 11.90 8.57
CA TYR A 21 3.53 11.07 7.38
C TYR A 21 3.01 11.94 6.24
N ARG A 22 3.74 11.95 5.13
CA ARG A 22 3.34 12.64 3.90
C ARG A 22 3.29 11.62 2.77
N PRO A 23 2.11 11.20 2.30
CA PRO A 23 2.00 10.18 1.25
C PRO A 23 2.73 10.59 -0.04
N GLU A 24 2.90 11.89 -0.29
CA GLU A 24 3.64 12.42 -1.44
C GLU A 24 5.15 12.11 -1.40
N GLN A 25 5.68 11.73 -0.22
CA GLN A 25 7.08 11.33 -0.05
C GLN A 25 7.31 9.83 -0.30
N PHE A 26 6.24 9.05 -0.42
CA PHE A 26 6.30 7.60 -0.58
C PHE A 26 5.71 7.17 -1.91
N TYR A 27 6.18 6.02 -2.40
CA TYR A 27 5.55 5.38 -3.55
C TYR A 27 4.22 4.74 -3.11
N PRO A 28 3.08 5.01 -3.78
CA PRO A 28 1.78 4.44 -3.44
C PRO A 28 1.70 2.98 -3.90
N VAL A 29 2.26 2.07 -3.11
CA VAL A 29 2.27 0.63 -3.39
C VAL A 29 0.88 0.02 -3.22
N HIS A 30 0.39 -0.72 -4.23
CA HIS A 30 -0.86 -1.48 -4.15
C HIS A 30 -0.61 -3.00 -4.05
N ILE A 31 -1.39 -3.69 -3.22
CA ILE A 31 -1.33 -5.16 -3.16
C ILE A 31 -1.75 -5.75 -4.51
N GLY A 32 -0.93 -6.64 -5.05
CA GLY A 32 -1.13 -7.25 -6.36
C GLY A 32 -0.48 -6.50 -7.53
N GLU A 33 0.07 -5.31 -7.29
CA GLU A 33 0.83 -4.54 -8.28
C GLU A 33 2.12 -5.26 -8.68
N LEU A 34 2.53 -5.09 -9.94
CA LEU A 34 3.74 -5.68 -10.49
C LEU A 34 4.84 -4.62 -10.63
N LEU A 35 5.79 -4.65 -9.72
CA LEU A 35 6.96 -3.79 -9.73
C LEU A 35 8.02 -4.34 -10.70
N ASN A 36 8.50 -3.48 -11.59
CA ASN A 36 9.51 -3.79 -12.60
C ASN A 36 9.17 -5.03 -13.45
N SER A 37 7.87 -5.28 -13.69
CA SER A 37 7.36 -6.44 -14.44
C SER A 37 7.80 -7.82 -13.91
N LYS A 38 8.34 -7.89 -12.70
CA LYS A 38 8.98 -9.09 -12.15
C LYS A 38 8.62 -9.38 -10.69
N TYR A 39 8.17 -8.37 -9.96
CA TYR A 39 7.94 -8.49 -8.53
C TYR A 39 6.51 -8.11 -8.19
N ARG A 40 5.71 -9.09 -7.79
CA ARG A 40 4.33 -8.87 -7.39
C ARG A 40 4.27 -8.52 -5.90
N VAL A 41 3.64 -7.41 -5.57
CA VAL A 41 3.40 -7.01 -4.18
C VAL A 41 2.39 -7.97 -3.57
N VAL A 42 2.78 -8.65 -2.48
CA VAL A 42 1.95 -9.64 -1.78
C VAL A 42 1.29 -9.03 -0.55
N GLY A 43 1.98 -8.13 0.14
CA GLY A 43 1.47 -7.48 1.34
C GLY A 43 2.47 -6.56 2.01
N LYS A 44 2.02 -5.79 3.00
CA LYS A 44 2.84 -4.91 3.82
C LYS A 44 3.43 -5.71 4.99
N LEU A 45 4.74 -5.65 5.19
CA LEU A 45 5.41 -6.29 6.33
C LEU A 45 5.50 -5.34 7.53
N GLY A 46 5.66 -4.04 7.29
CA GLY A 46 5.77 -3.07 8.37
C GLY A 46 6.16 -1.69 7.88
N TYR A 47 6.41 -0.80 8.83
CA TYR A 47 6.81 0.57 8.60
C TYR A 47 7.74 1.07 9.71
N SER A 48 8.50 2.11 9.39
CA SER A 48 9.32 2.92 10.28
C SER A 48 9.00 4.40 10.01
N SER A 49 9.63 5.32 10.73
CA SER A 49 9.35 6.76 10.66
C SER A 49 9.40 7.36 9.25
N TYR A 50 10.24 6.79 8.37
CA TYR A 50 10.45 7.26 7.00
C TYR A 50 10.56 6.13 5.97
N SER A 51 10.08 4.92 6.29
CA SER A 51 10.26 3.78 5.38
C SER A 51 9.15 2.76 5.53
N THR A 52 8.72 2.20 4.40
CA THR A 52 7.75 1.10 4.36
C THR A 52 8.42 -0.16 3.84
N VAL A 53 8.09 -1.30 4.44
CA VAL A 53 8.62 -2.61 4.04
C VAL A 53 7.48 -3.43 3.47
N TRP A 54 7.65 -3.89 2.24
CA TRP A 54 6.66 -4.68 1.50
C TRP A 54 7.24 -6.04 1.14
N LEU A 55 6.41 -7.07 1.23
CA LEU A 55 6.74 -8.41 0.75
C LEU A 55 6.42 -8.49 -0.74
N LEU A 56 7.43 -8.81 -1.54
CA LEU A 56 7.29 -8.99 -2.97
C LEU A 56 7.63 -10.44 -3.34
N LEU A 57 6.82 -11.04 -4.20
CA LEU A 57 7.09 -12.34 -4.79
C LEU A 57 7.62 -12.15 -6.21
N GLN A 58 8.75 -12.78 -6.52
CA GLN A 58 9.22 -12.83 -7.89
C GLN A 58 8.23 -13.64 -8.74
N THR A 59 7.64 -13.02 -9.76
CA THR A 59 6.85 -13.72 -10.75
C THR A 59 7.80 -14.42 -11.73
N PRO A 60 7.60 -15.72 -12.03
CA PRO A 60 8.35 -16.37 -13.09
C PRO A 60 8.07 -15.66 -14.42
N ALA A 61 9.10 -15.45 -15.23
CA ALA A 61 8.92 -14.92 -16.58
C ALA A 61 8.01 -15.88 -17.35
N SER A 62 6.94 -15.35 -17.98
CA SER A 62 6.18 -16.10 -18.98
C SER A 62 7.01 -16.30 -20.24
#